data_AF-A0A2S9IRJ2-F1
#
_entry.id   AF-A0A2S9IRJ2-F1
#
_cell.length_a   1.000
_cell.length_b   1.000
_cell.length_c   1.000
_cell.angle_alpha   90.00
_cell.angle_beta   90.00
_cell.angle_gamma   90.00
#
_symmetry.space_group_name_H-M   'P 1'
#
loop_
_entity.id
_entity.type
_entity.pdbx_description
1 polymer ?
#
loop_
_entity_poly.entity_id
_entity_poly.type
_entity_poly.pdbx_seq_one_letter_code
_entity_poly.pdbx_strand_id
1 'polypeptide(L)'
;MSNSEKEYLKRLSRDAEEAVELFSNEGQELQERTAVAGLLRVLGLDYREEEITKRGPEPIDAWFRDARFQVTEILDKDRPRNLEIK
;
A
#
# COMPACT_ATOMS: atom_id res chain seq x y z
N MET A 1 -11.63 0.41 -31.79
CA MET A 1 -11.66 0.20 -30.32
C MET A 1 -13.09 0.04 -29.88
N SER A 2 -13.40 -1.07 -29.21
CA SER A 2 -14.74 -1.31 -28.68
C SER A 2 -14.99 -0.42 -27.45
N ASN A 3 -16.26 -0.19 -27.09
CA ASN A 3 -16.58 0.56 -25.86
C ASN A 3 -16.03 -0.13 -24.60
N SER A 4 -16.02 -1.46 -24.56
CA SER A 4 -15.46 -2.24 -23.46
C SER A 4 -13.95 -2.04 -23.29
N GLU A 5 -13.23 -1.91 -24.41
CA GLU A 5 -11.79 -1.66 -24.41
C GLU A 5 -11.45 -0.27 -23.87
N LYS A 6 -12.26 0.74 -24.20
CA LYS A 6 -12.13 2.10 -23.65
C LYS A 6 -12.44 2.17 -22.16
N GLU A 7 -13.44 1.43 -21.68
CA GLU A 7 -13.77 1.35 -20.24
C GLU A 7 -12.66 0.64 -19.46
N TYR A 8 -12.11 -0.43 -20.01
CA TYR A 8 -10.99 -1.15 -19.42
C TYR A 8 -9.75 -0.25 -19.28
N LEU A 9 -9.40 0.51 -20.33
CA LEU A 9 -8.29 1.46 -20.29
C LEU A 9 -8.51 2.60 -19.29
N LYS A 10 -9.74 3.10 -19.16
CA LYS A 10 -10.07 4.10 -18.13
C LYS A 10 -9.90 3.55 -16.71
N ARG A 11 -10.32 2.31 -16.48
CA ARG A 11 -10.13 1.65 -15.18
C ARG A 11 -8.64 1.50 -14.86
N LEU A 12 -7.85 1.00 -15.82
CA LEU A 12 -6.39 0.88 -15.67
C LEU A 12 -5.70 2.21 -15.35
N SER A 13 -6.10 3.30 -16.03
CA SER A 13 -5.54 4.64 -15.75
C SER A 13 -5.83 5.07 -14.31
N ARG A 14 -7.06 4.87 -13.85
CA ARG A 14 -7.46 5.20 -12.48
C ARG A 14 -6.72 4.34 -11.45
N ASP A 15 -6.64 3.03 -11.67
CA ASP A 15 -5.94 2.13 -10.76
C ASP A 15 -4.44 2.50 -10.67
N ALA A 16 -3.84 2.98 -11.76
CA ALA A 16 -2.46 3.48 -11.77
C ALA A 16 -2.30 4.83 -11.03
N GLU A 17 -3.24 5.76 -11.19
CA GLU A 17 -3.28 7.03 -10.46
C GLU A 17 -3.42 6.80 -8.95
N GLU A 18 -4.34 5.90 -8.54
CA GLU A 18 -4.55 5.51 -7.14
C GLU A 18 -3.30 4.84 -6.54
N ALA A 19 -2.61 4.01 -7.31
CA ALA A 19 -1.32 3.45 -6.89
C ALA A 19 -0.29 4.56 -6.67
N VAL A 20 -0.11 5.48 -7.62
CA VAL A 20 0.87 6.58 -7.47
C VAL A 20 0.58 7.42 -6.23
N GLU A 21 -0.68 7.74 -5.94
CA GLU A 21 -1.07 8.49 -4.74
C GLU A 21 -0.74 7.71 -3.46
N LEU A 22 -1.05 6.41 -3.44
CA LEU A 22 -0.69 5.50 -2.37
C LEU A 22 0.83 5.46 -2.16
N PHE A 23 1.65 5.42 -3.22
CA PHE A 23 3.12 5.37 -3.14
C PHE A 23 3.81 6.75 -2.98
N SER A 24 3.06 7.83 -2.76
CA SER A 24 3.61 9.17 -2.52
C SER A 24 4.11 9.36 -1.07
N ASN A 25 4.94 10.39 -0.82
CA ASN A 25 5.44 10.70 0.54
C ASN A 25 4.31 11.05 1.54
N GLU A 26 3.18 11.60 1.06
CA GLU A 26 1.98 11.84 1.89
C GLU A 26 1.18 10.54 2.11
N GLY A 27 1.35 9.55 1.22
CA GLY A 27 0.72 8.23 1.29
C GLY A 27 1.47 7.21 2.15
N GLN A 28 2.68 7.51 2.66
CA GLN A 28 3.52 6.52 3.36
C GLN A 28 2.79 5.86 4.55
N GLU A 29 2.05 6.62 5.35
CA GLU A 29 1.21 6.06 6.43
C GLU A 29 0.10 5.16 5.88
N LEU A 30 -0.52 5.54 4.76
CA LEU A 30 -1.54 4.73 4.11
C LEU A 30 -0.96 3.43 3.55
N GLN A 31 0.26 3.45 3.01
CA GLN A 31 0.98 2.25 2.54
C GLN A 31 1.25 1.27 3.67
N GLU A 32 1.81 1.78 4.78
CA GLU A 32 2.18 0.97 5.95
C GLU A 32 0.93 0.30 6.55
N ARG A 33 -0.16 1.05 6.69
CA ARG A 33 -1.45 0.52 7.17
C ARG A 33 -2.05 -0.48 6.19
N THR A 34 -1.96 -0.22 4.88
CA THR A 34 -2.46 -1.13 3.83
C THR A 34 -1.69 -2.45 3.79
N ALA A 35 -0.36 -2.40 3.96
CA ALA A 35 0.48 -3.60 4.01
C ALA A 35 0.10 -4.49 5.22
N VAL A 36 -0.09 -3.89 6.40
CA VAL A 36 -0.54 -4.61 7.59
C VAL A 36 -1.96 -5.17 7.40
N ALA A 37 -2.89 -4.39 6.87
CA ALA A 37 -4.25 -4.84 6.57
C ALA A 37 -4.27 -6.06 5.64
N GLY A 38 -3.47 -6.03 4.56
CA GLY A 38 -3.31 -7.14 3.63
C GLY A 38 -2.79 -8.41 4.33
N LEU A 39 -1.77 -8.28 5.19
CA LEU A 39 -1.25 -9.40 5.97
C LEU A 39 -2.31 -10.00 6.90
N LEU A 40 -3.03 -9.18 7.67
CA LEU A 40 -4.07 -9.65 8.60
C LEU A 40 -5.19 -10.40 7.87
N ARG A 41 -5.57 -9.93 6.67
CA ARG A 41 -6.55 -10.61 5.81
C ARG A 41 -6.06 -11.98 5.35
N VAL A 42 -4.80 -12.10 4.93
CA VAL A 42 -4.21 -13.39 4.52
C VAL A 42 -4.12 -14.37 5.70
N LEU A 43 -3.88 -13.85 6.91
CA LEU A 43 -3.89 -14.64 8.14
C LEU A 43 -5.29 -15.02 8.62
N GLY A 44 -6.35 -14.51 7.99
CA GLY A 44 -7.74 -14.79 8.37
C GLY A 44 -8.13 -14.16 9.71
N LEU A 45 -7.49 -13.07 10.11
CA LEU A 45 -7.79 -12.36 11.34
C LEU A 45 -8.92 -11.35 11.12
N ASP A 46 -9.89 -11.33 12.03
CA ASP A 46 -10.88 -10.26 12.07
C ASP A 46 -10.27 -9.00 12.70
N TYR A 47 -10.31 -7.90 11.95
CA TYR A 47 -9.85 -6.58 12.37
C TYR A 47 -10.72 -5.47 11.76
N ARG A 48 -10.75 -4.31 12.40
CA ARG A 48 -11.22 -3.05 11.82
C ARG A 48 -10.03 -2.19 11.41
N GLU A 49 -10.13 -1.44 10.32
CA GLU A 49 -9.00 -0.64 9.80
C GLU A 49 -8.53 0.43 10.81
N GLU A 50 -9.42 0.90 11.68
CA GLU A 50 -9.10 1.85 12.74
C GLU A 50 -8.26 1.22 13.87
N GLU A 51 -8.19 -0.10 13.97
CA GLU A 51 -7.30 -0.81 14.91
C GLU A 51 -5.82 -0.75 14.46
N ILE A 52 -5.55 -0.47 13.19
CA ILE A 52 -4.20 -0.32 12.65
C ILE A 52 -3.83 1.15 12.75
N THR A 53 -2.90 1.50 13.64
CA THR A 53 -2.56 2.91 13.91
C THR A 53 -1.08 3.18 13.76
N LYS A 54 -0.73 4.41 13.35
CA LYS A 54 0.64 4.93 13.43
C LYS A 54 0.83 5.61 14.78
N ARG A 55 1.18 4.83 15.81
CA ARG A 55 1.43 5.35 17.17
C ARG A 55 2.68 4.74 17.77
N GLY A 56 3.86 5.13 17.32
CA GLY A 56 5.09 4.71 17.99
C GLY A 56 6.31 5.55 17.63
N PRO A 57 7.35 5.54 18.46
CA PRO A 57 8.67 6.01 18.03
C PRO A 57 9.18 5.12 16.90
N GLU A 58 9.98 5.68 16.00
CA GLU A 58 10.77 4.89 15.06
C GLU A 58 11.51 3.76 15.82
N PRO A 59 11.51 2.52 15.30
CA PRO A 59 11.29 2.13 13.90
C PRO A 59 9.90 1.52 13.62
N ILE A 60 8.87 1.81 14.42
CA ILE A 60 7.58 1.13 14.28
C ILE A 60 6.65 1.90 13.33
N ASP A 61 6.33 1.27 12.21
CA ASP A 61 5.50 1.86 11.14
C ASP A 61 3.99 1.70 11.42
N ALA A 62 3.59 0.58 12.04
CA ALA A 62 2.19 0.33 12.38
C ALA A 62 1.99 -0.52 13.64
N TRP A 63 0.95 -0.20 14.40
CA TRP A 63 0.52 -0.93 15.59
C TRP A 63 -0.82 -1.60 15.32
N PHE A 64 -0.95 -2.86 15.71
CA PHE A 64 -2.22 -3.59 15.75
C PHE A 64 -2.27 -4.42 17.03
N ARG A 65 -3.16 -4.06 17.96
CA ARG A 65 -3.25 -4.67 19.30
C ARG A 65 -1.86 -4.66 19.99
N ASP A 66 -1.30 -5.82 20.28
CA ASP A 66 0.03 -5.96 20.89
C ASP A 66 1.17 -6.09 19.86
N ALA A 67 0.85 -6.25 18.57
CA ALA A 67 1.83 -6.37 17.51
C ALA A 67 2.38 -5.00 17.07
N ARG A 68 3.67 -4.98 16.74
CA ARG A 68 4.41 -3.82 16.26
C ARG A 68 5.06 -4.19 14.94
N PHE A 69 4.65 -3.53 13.86
CA PHE A 69 5.10 -3.82 12.51
C PHE A 69 6.11 -2.77 12.06
N GLN A 70 7.18 -3.26 11.44
CA GLN A 70 8.05 -2.47 10.59
C GLN A 70 7.83 -2.97 9.16
N VAL A 71 7.48 -2.07 8.26
CA VAL A 71 7.11 -2.34 6.87
C VAL A 71 8.25 -1.91 5.96
N THR A 72 8.69 -2.80 5.10
CA THR A 72 9.72 -2.50 4.11
C THR A 72 9.28 -2.98 2.74
N GLU A 73 9.55 -2.16 1.73
CA GLU A 73 9.31 -2.49 0.33
C GLU A 73 10.52 -3.27 -0.22
N ILE A 74 10.30 -4.51 -0.67
CA ILE A 74 11.31 -5.29 -1.37
C ILE A 74 11.11 -5.08 -2.86
N LEU A 75 11.93 -4.23 -3.46
CA LEU A 75 12.04 -4.12 -4.91
C LEU A 75 12.97 -5.23 -5.44
N ASP A 76 12.73 -5.70 -6.67
CA ASP A 76 13.67 -6.59 -7.36
C ASP A 76 15.10 -6.03 -7.29
N LYS A 77 16.09 -6.90 -7.16
CA LYS A 77 17.49 -6.52 -6.83
C LYS A 77 18.09 -5.44 -7.75
N ASP A 78 17.55 -5.30 -8.96
CA ASP A 78 18.03 -4.40 -10.01
C ASP A 78 17.05 -3.22 -10.29
N ARG A 79 16.01 -3.01 -9.47
CA ARG A 79 15.00 -1.96 -9.69
C ARG A 79 15.09 -0.85 -8.62
N PRO A 80 15.74 0.29 -8.92
CA PRO A 80 15.69 1.47 -8.07
C PRO A 80 14.28 2.03 -7.95
N ARG A 81 13.97 2.63 -6.80
CA ARG A 81 12.78 3.47 -6.62
C ARG A 81 12.74 4.54 -7.73
N ASN A 82 11.60 4.69 -8.40
CA ASN A 82 11.33 5.70 -9.46
C ASN A 82 11.86 5.43 -10.88
N LEU A 83 12.26 4.21 -11.26
CA LEU A 83 12.73 3.95 -12.63
C LEU A 83 11.63 4.00 -13.71
N GLU A 84 10.35 4.02 -13.33
CA GLU A 84 9.21 4.13 -14.27
C GLU A 84 8.94 5.55 -14.77
N ILE A 85 9.70 6.54 -14.29
CA ILE A 85 9.58 7.93 -14.73
C ILE A 85 10.61 8.18 -15.84
N LYS A 86 10.22 7.90 -17.08
CA LYS A 86 10.74 8.56 -18.29
C LYS A 86 9.62 8.89 -19.24
#